data_AF-A0A7K0CLE2-F1
#
_entry.id   AF-A0A7K0CLE2-F1
#
_cell.length_a   1.000
_cell.length_b   1.000
_cell.length_c   1.000
_cell.angle_alpha   90.00
_cell.angle_beta   90.00
_cell.angle_gamma   90.00
#
_symmetry.space_group_name_H-M   'P 1'
#
loop_
_entity.id
_entity.type
_entity.pdbx_description
1 polymer ?
#
loop_
_entity_poly.entity_id
_entity_poly.type
_entity_poly.pdbx_seq_one_letter_code
_entity_poly.pdbx_strand_id
1 'polypeptide(L)'
;MQSLSRGRRYALACAAVGAALAAVLHLTAVFFAVAPANAVSDEYRTEIDGYIYPWFEQHWALFSPNPFQENYRIDARTSSAGRVSGWSDLSAFDNEAMRHNPYPARVNQNMLRRAWKIYRNRGDLNAPARTERAELFRVYLRTIAVARLAELGRPAGYDALQLRVTTLPIAPPAGRGPARPASALLLPWWKVPVR
;
A
#
# COMPACT_ATOMS: atom_id res chain seq x y z
N MET A 1 -10.26 -18.74 -46.09
CA MET A 1 -9.28 -18.45 -45.02
C MET A 1 -8.06 -17.78 -45.67
N GLN A 2 -7.81 -16.48 -45.44
CA GLN A 2 -6.66 -15.79 -46.03
C GLN A 2 -5.36 -16.33 -45.41
N SER A 3 -4.40 -16.79 -46.22
CA SER A 3 -3.15 -17.35 -45.73
C SER A 3 -2.23 -16.25 -45.21
N LEU A 4 -1.81 -16.32 -43.93
CA LEU A 4 -0.84 -15.39 -43.34
C LEU A 4 0.47 -15.38 -44.16
N SER A 5 1.02 -14.18 -44.40
CA SER A 5 2.32 -14.01 -45.06
C SER A 5 3.44 -14.64 -44.22
N ARG A 6 4.53 -15.09 -44.88
CA ARG A 6 5.67 -15.74 -44.20
C ARG A 6 6.21 -14.89 -43.04
N GLY A 7 6.35 -13.58 -43.24
CA GLY A 7 6.79 -12.66 -42.18
C GLY A 7 5.85 -12.61 -40.97
N ARG A 8 4.52 -12.61 -41.19
CA ARG A 8 3.55 -12.68 -40.10
C ARG A 8 3.60 -14.01 -39.36
N ARG A 9 3.85 -15.13 -40.07
CA ARG A 9 4.02 -16.44 -39.44
C ARG A 9 5.26 -16.49 -38.54
N TYR A 10 6.39 -15.95 -39.00
CA TYR A 10 7.60 -15.87 -38.17
C TYR A 10 7.40 -14.97 -36.95
N ALA A 11 6.78 -13.79 -37.12
CA ALA A 11 6.48 -12.90 -36.00
C ALA A 11 5.58 -13.59 -34.95
N LEU A 12 4.53 -14.29 -35.39
CA LEU A 12 3.66 -15.05 -34.50
C LEU A 12 4.41 -16.19 -33.80
N ALA A 13 5.28 -16.92 -34.52
CA ALA A 13 6.08 -17.98 -33.94
C ALA A 13 7.04 -17.44 -32.87
N CYS A 14 7.75 -16.34 -33.15
CA CYS A 14 8.63 -15.69 -32.17
C CYS A 14 7.85 -15.19 -30.95
N ALA A 15 6.69 -14.58 -31.14
CA ALA A 15 5.83 -14.14 -30.05
C ALA A 15 5.34 -15.31 -29.19
N ALA A 16 4.94 -16.42 -29.83
CA ALA A 16 4.50 -17.63 -29.13
C ALA A 16 5.63 -18.28 -28.32
N VAL A 17 6.83 -18.38 -28.90
CA VAL A 17 8.01 -18.90 -28.20
C VAL A 17 8.39 -17.98 -27.03
N GLY A 18 8.39 -16.66 -27.24
CA GLY A 18 8.65 -15.70 -26.17
C GLY A 18 7.65 -15.80 -25.02
N ALA A 19 6.36 -15.93 -25.33
CA ALA A 19 5.31 -16.12 -24.33
C ALA A 19 5.47 -17.44 -23.57
N ALA A 20 5.81 -18.54 -24.27
CA ALA A 20 6.05 -19.84 -23.65
C ALA A 20 7.25 -19.80 -22.68
N LEU A 21 8.35 -19.16 -23.09
CA LEU A 21 9.53 -18.96 -22.23
C LEU A 21 9.20 -18.12 -21.00
N ALA A 22 8.47 -17.01 -21.17
CA ALA A 22 8.04 -16.18 -20.05
C ALA A 22 7.13 -16.96 -19.08
N ALA A 23 6.22 -17.79 -19.60
CA ALA A 23 5.36 -18.63 -18.78
C ALA A 23 6.18 -19.68 -17.99
N VAL A 24 7.15 -20.33 -18.62
CA VAL A 24 8.04 -21.29 -17.93
C VAL A 24 8.82 -20.59 -16.82
N LEU A 25 9.45 -19.44 -17.09
CA LEU A 25 10.18 -18.67 -16.08
C LEU A 25 9.28 -18.28 -14.90
N HIS A 26 8.06 -17.80 -15.19
CA HIS A 26 7.09 -17.44 -14.18
C HIS A 26 6.68 -18.63 -13.30
N LEU A 27 6.31 -19.75 -13.92
CA LEU A 27 5.89 -20.95 -13.21
C LEU A 27 7.01 -21.54 -12.35
N THR A 28 8.25 -21.51 -12.85
CA THR A 28 9.43 -21.93 -12.07
C THR A 28 9.64 -21.04 -10.85
N ALA A 29 9.57 -19.71 -11.00
CA ALA A 29 9.69 -18.80 -9.87
C ALA A 29 8.57 -18.98 -8.84
N VAL A 30 7.33 -19.15 -9.30
CA VAL A 30 6.17 -19.41 -8.42
C VAL A 30 6.35 -20.74 -7.69
N PHE A 31 6.78 -21.80 -8.40
CA PHE A 31 7.05 -23.10 -7.80
C PHE A 31 8.07 -22.98 -6.66
N PHE A 32 9.22 -22.37 -6.90
CA PHE A 32 10.26 -22.23 -5.88
C PHE A 32 9.88 -21.30 -4.72
N ALA A 33 8.94 -20.37 -4.93
CA ALA A 33 8.43 -19.50 -3.87
C ALA A 33 7.44 -20.19 -2.92
N VAL A 34 6.80 -21.28 -3.35
CA VAL A 34 5.86 -22.06 -2.53
C VAL A 34 6.38 -23.45 -2.15
N ALA A 35 7.45 -23.91 -2.80
CA ALA A 35 8.07 -25.18 -2.52
C ALA A 35 8.64 -25.22 -1.09
N PRO A 36 8.72 -26.41 -0.46
CA PRO A 36 9.48 -26.60 0.77
C PRO A 36 10.94 -26.16 0.62
N ALA A 37 11.61 -25.89 1.75
CA ALA A 37 13.02 -25.50 1.78
C ALA A 37 13.89 -26.48 0.97
N ASN A 38 14.68 -25.94 0.06
CA ASN A 38 15.55 -26.68 -0.84
C ASN A 38 16.74 -25.79 -1.25
N ALA A 39 17.84 -26.41 -1.68
CA ALA A 39 19.08 -25.70 -1.96
C ALA A 39 18.93 -24.57 -3.00
N VAL A 40 18.08 -24.76 -4.02
CA VAL A 40 17.86 -23.77 -5.08
C VAL A 40 17.08 -22.57 -4.53
N SER A 41 15.98 -22.80 -3.81
CA SER A 41 15.22 -21.71 -3.18
C SER A 41 16.05 -20.93 -2.16
N ASP A 42 16.98 -21.58 -1.46
CA ASP A 42 17.84 -20.92 -0.48
C ASP A 42 18.94 -20.08 -1.14
N GLU A 43 19.57 -20.59 -2.21
CA GLU A 43 20.61 -19.87 -2.97
C GLU A 43 20.03 -18.64 -3.70
N TYR A 44 18.87 -18.78 -4.35
CA TYR A 44 18.27 -17.74 -5.19
C TYR A 44 17.10 -17.00 -4.50
N ARG A 45 17.06 -17.02 -3.15
CA ARG A 45 15.91 -16.49 -2.40
C ARG A 45 15.62 -15.03 -2.72
N THR A 46 16.66 -14.22 -2.85
CA THR A 46 16.54 -12.77 -3.11
C THR A 46 15.90 -12.50 -4.47
N GLU A 47 16.30 -13.22 -5.50
CA GLU A 47 15.80 -13.10 -6.87
C GLU A 47 14.36 -13.60 -6.98
N ILE A 48 14.08 -14.75 -6.37
CA ILE A 48 12.73 -15.32 -6.31
C ILE A 48 11.80 -14.34 -5.60
N ASP A 49 12.18 -13.84 -4.42
CA ASP A 49 11.40 -12.90 -3.63
C ASP A 49 11.20 -11.57 -4.38
N GLY A 50 12.25 -11.07 -5.02
CA GLY A 50 12.21 -9.85 -5.83
C GLY A 50 11.29 -9.96 -7.05
N TYR A 51 11.19 -11.14 -7.67
CA TYR A 51 10.26 -11.39 -8.76
C TYR A 51 8.83 -11.62 -8.27
N ILE A 52 8.64 -12.36 -7.17
CA ILE A 52 7.32 -12.84 -6.72
C ILE A 52 6.57 -11.81 -5.87
N TYR A 53 7.20 -11.23 -4.84
CA TYR A 53 6.50 -10.37 -3.88
C TYR A 53 5.98 -9.04 -4.42
N PRO A 54 6.43 -8.52 -5.58
CA PRO A 54 5.63 -7.55 -6.29
C PRO A 54 4.25 -8.16 -6.60
N TRP A 55 4.15 -9.21 -7.40
CA TRP A 55 2.86 -9.65 -7.93
C TRP A 55 1.98 -10.38 -6.92
N PHE A 56 2.59 -11.13 -6.01
CA PHE A 56 1.90 -12.00 -5.07
C PHE A 56 2.32 -11.70 -3.64
N GLU A 57 1.65 -10.73 -3.00
CA GLU A 57 1.77 -10.56 -1.56
C GLU A 57 1.00 -11.68 -0.86
N GLN A 58 1.71 -12.54 -0.12
CA GLN A 58 1.10 -13.66 0.60
C GLN A 58 0.26 -13.12 1.77
N HIS A 59 -1.05 -13.09 1.62
CA HIS A 59 -1.95 -12.58 2.64
C HIS A 59 -3.10 -13.56 2.92
N TRP A 60 -2.86 -14.43 3.89
CA TRP A 60 -3.81 -15.46 4.35
C TRP A 60 -5.15 -14.92 4.82
N ALA A 61 -5.23 -13.63 5.17
CA ALA A 61 -6.48 -13.02 5.60
C ALA A 61 -7.56 -12.94 4.50
N LEU A 62 -7.23 -13.21 3.24
CA LEU A 62 -8.23 -13.38 2.17
C LEU A 62 -9.16 -14.57 2.43
N PHE A 63 -8.65 -15.60 3.10
CA PHE A 63 -9.40 -16.79 3.49
C PHE A 63 -9.93 -16.73 4.92
N SER A 64 -9.79 -15.59 5.60
CA SER A 64 -10.44 -15.40 6.90
C SER A 64 -11.96 -15.39 6.69
N PRO A 65 -12.76 -15.98 7.61
CA PRO A 65 -14.22 -15.89 7.57
C PRO A 65 -14.76 -14.47 7.44
N ASN A 66 -13.96 -13.47 7.83
CA ASN A 66 -14.27 -12.06 7.65
C ASN A 66 -13.06 -11.32 7.04
N PRO A 67 -12.95 -11.24 5.70
CA PRO A 67 -11.87 -10.50 5.04
C PRO A 67 -11.97 -9.00 5.38
N PHE A 68 -10.91 -8.24 5.12
CA PHE A 68 -10.92 -6.79 5.38
C PHE A 68 -12.00 -6.09 4.54
N GLN A 69 -13.04 -5.59 5.20
CA GLN A 69 -14.16 -4.87 4.57
C GLN A 69 -14.09 -3.36 4.85
N GLU A 70 -12.89 -2.80 4.97
CA GLU A 70 -12.71 -1.41 5.38
C GLU A 70 -11.65 -0.71 4.53
N ASN A 71 -11.97 0.50 4.11
CA ASN A 71 -11.04 1.48 3.57
C ASN A 71 -10.66 2.49 4.66
N TYR A 72 -9.51 3.14 4.51
CA TYR A 72 -9.09 4.23 5.40
C TYR A 72 -8.89 5.50 4.58
N ARG A 73 -9.51 6.58 5.00
CA ARG A 73 -9.18 7.95 4.58
C ARG A 73 -8.34 8.59 5.67
N ILE A 74 -7.15 9.05 5.32
CA ILE A 74 -6.24 9.71 6.25
C ILE A 74 -6.13 11.17 5.88
N ASP A 75 -6.63 12.04 6.76
CA ASP A 75 -6.45 13.48 6.65
C ASP A 75 -5.35 13.96 7.61
N ALA A 76 -4.68 15.06 7.27
CA ALA A 76 -3.70 15.71 8.12
C ALA A 76 -3.97 17.21 8.23
N ARG A 77 -3.70 17.77 9.40
CA ARG A 77 -3.58 19.21 9.63
C ARG A 77 -2.28 19.51 10.36
N THR A 78 -1.83 20.75 10.24
CA THR A 78 -0.55 21.21 10.78
C THR A 78 -0.77 22.37 11.75
N SER A 79 0.20 22.58 12.64
CA SER A 79 0.27 23.74 13.52
C SER A 79 1.60 24.44 13.33
N SER A 80 1.58 25.75 13.12
CA SER A 80 2.79 26.59 13.01
C SER A 80 2.59 27.83 13.88
N ALA A 81 3.47 28.04 14.85
CA ALA A 81 3.37 29.15 15.81
C ALA A 81 1.98 29.27 16.47
N GLY A 82 1.35 28.14 16.78
CA GLY A 82 0.01 28.07 17.40
C GLY A 82 -1.17 28.22 16.44
N ARG A 83 -0.94 28.55 15.16
CA ARG A 83 -1.99 28.57 14.14
C ARG A 83 -2.19 27.18 13.54
N VAL A 84 -3.42 26.68 13.64
CA VAL A 84 -3.83 25.36 13.12
C VAL A 84 -4.42 25.50 11.72
N SER A 85 -3.94 24.70 10.77
CA SER A 85 -4.47 24.65 9.41
C SER A 85 -5.73 23.80 9.29
N GLY A 86 -6.39 23.89 8.13
CA GLY A 86 -7.48 22.99 7.76
C GLY A 86 -7.00 21.56 7.48
N TRP A 87 -7.95 20.62 7.42
CA TRP A 87 -7.67 19.23 7.06
C TRP A 87 -7.29 19.10 5.58
N SER A 88 -6.25 18.33 5.30
CA SER A 88 -5.80 17.95 3.96
C SER A 88 -5.92 16.45 3.80
N ASP A 89 -6.60 15.98 2.75
CA ASP A 89 -6.79 14.55 2.50
C ASP A 89 -5.51 13.96 1.89
N LEU A 90 -4.73 13.24 2.68
CA LEU A 90 -3.51 12.59 2.22
C LEU A 90 -3.81 11.40 1.31
N SER A 91 -4.93 10.73 1.54
CA SER A 91 -5.37 9.59 0.74
C SER A 91 -5.89 10.01 -0.62
N ALA A 92 -6.39 11.25 -0.78
CA ALA A 92 -6.82 11.78 -2.07
C ALA A 92 -5.66 11.81 -3.08
N PHE A 93 -4.46 12.26 -2.66
CA PHE A 93 -3.26 12.25 -3.50
C PHE A 93 -2.93 10.85 -4.03
N ASP A 94 -2.87 9.87 -3.12
CA ASP A 94 -2.59 8.47 -3.44
C ASP A 94 -3.63 7.90 -4.42
N ASN A 95 -4.92 8.20 -4.19
CA ASN A 95 -6.02 7.75 -5.05
C ASN A 95 -5.98 8.42 -6.43
N GLU A 96 -5.67 9.71 -6.52
CA GLU A 96 -5.59 10.43 -7.79
C GLU A 96 -4.45 9.89 -8.66
N ALA A 97 -3.29 9.61 -8.06
CA ALA A 97 -2.17 9.00 -8.77
C ALA A 97 -2.45 7.55 -9.25
N MET A 98 -3.47 6.90 -8.69
CA MET A 98 -3.96 5.60 -9.15
C MET A 98 -5.04 5.68 -10.22
N ARG A 99 -5.85 6.76 -10.25
CA ARG A 99 -6.97 6.88 -11.19
C ARG A 99 -6.46 6.90 -12.63
N HIS A 100 -7.06 6.07 -13.48
CA HIS A 100 -6.72 5.94 -14.91
C HIS A 100 -5.27 5.54 -15.21
N ASN A 101 -4.49 5.11 -14.20
CA ASN A 101 -3.15 4.60 -14.40
C ASN A 101 -3.21 3.07 -14.57
N PRO A 102 -2.80 2.49 -15.72
CA PRO A 102 -2.80 1.04 -15.92
C PRO A 102 -1.70 0.34 -15.10
N TYR A 103 -0.69 1.07 -14.63
CA TYR A 103 0.41 0.53 -13.84
C TYR A 103 0.80 1.48 -12.69
N PRO A 104 -0.09 1.66 -11.70
CA PRO A 104 0.14 2.59 -10.59
C PRO A 104 1.31 2.14 -9.71
N ALA A 105 2.11 3.10 -9.25
CA ALA A 105 3.20 2.82 -8.32
C ALA A 105 2.66 2.29 -6.98
N ARG A 106 3.25 1.21 -6.46
CA ARG A 106 2.90 0.60 -5.16
C ARG A 106 2.96 1.59 -3.99
N VAL A 107 3.85 2.58 -4.11
CA VAL A 107 4.00 3.66 -3.13
C VAL A 107 2.67 4.41 -2.96
N ASN A 108 1.97 4.70 -4.05
CA ASN A 108 0.68 5.40 -4.02
C ASN A 108 -0.45 4.46 -3.60
N GLN A 109 -0.36 3.17 -3.93
CA GLN A 109 -1.41 2.21 -3.57
C GLN A 109 -1.44 1.86 -2.08
N ASN A 110 -0.27 1.66 -1.48
CA ASN A 110 -0.17 0.93 -0.22
C ASN A 110 0.65 1.63 0.87
N MET A 111 1.53 2.58 0.56
CA MET A 111 2.51 3.07 1.54
C MET A 111 1.82 3.70 2.76
N LEU A 112 0.93 4.67 2.54
CA LEU A 112 0.23 5.39 3.61
C LEU A 112 -0.70 4.44 4.40
N ARG A 113 -1.44 3.59 3.68
CA ARG A 113 -2.34 2.59 4.28
C ARG A 113 -1.58 1.58 5.14
N ARG A 114 -0.44 1.08 4.66
CA ARG A 114 0.41 0.10 5.35
C ARG A 114 1.05 0.74 6.59
N ALA A 115 1.55 1.96 6.48
CA ALA A 115 2.07 2.71 7.61
C ALA A 115 1.01 2.88 8.71
N TRP A 116 -0.22 3.22 8.33
CA TRP A 116 -1.34 3.26 9.27
C TRP A 116 -1.64 1.91 9.91
N LYS A 117 -1.78 0.83 9.12
CA LYS A 117 -2.07 -0.50 9.67
C LYS A 117 -0.99 -0.97 10.66
N ILE A 118 0.28 -0.73 10.33
CA ILE A 118 1.40 -1.10 11.20
C ILE A 118 1.35 -0.30 12.50
N TYR A 119 1.15 1.02 12.41
CA TYR A 119 1.01 1.86 13.60
C TYR A 119 -0.20 1.46 14.45
N ARG A 120 -1.37 1.24 13.85
CA ARG A 120 -2.58 0.83 14.59
C ARG A 120 -2.42 -0.50 15.33
N ASN A 121 -1.82 -1.50 14.69
CA ASN A 121 -1.73 -2.84 15.26
C ASN A 121 -0.67 -2.95 16.38
N ARG A 122 0.25 -1.98 16.49
CA ARG A 122 1.45 -2.08 17.36
C ARG A 122 1.70 -0.84 18.22
N GLY A 123 1.05 0.28 17.90
CA GLY A 123 1.17 1.55 18.60
C GLY A 123 0.03 1.75 19.59
N ASP A 124 0.30 2.56 20.61
CA ASP A 124 -0.73 3.10 21.48
C ASP A 124 -1.46 4.21 20.69
N LEU A 125 -2.77 4.03 20.46
CA LEU A 125 -3.59 4.96 19.68
C LEU A 125 -3.93 6.24 20.45
N ASN A 126 -3.87 6.19 21.78
CA ASN A 126 -4.35 7.25 22.67
C ASN A 126 -3.25 7.82 23.58
N ALA A 127 -2.09 7.18 23.65
CA ALA A 127 -0.94 7.66 24.39
C ALA A 127 0.34 7.70 23.54
N PRO A 128 1.41 8.39 23.99
CA PRO A 128 2.72 8.30 23.36
C PRO A 128 3.13 6.83 23.22
N ALA A 129 3.83 6.49 22.13
CA ALA A 129 4.23 5.12 21.92
C ALA A 129 5.18 4.69 23.05
N ARG A 130 4.75 3.68 23.82
CA ARG A 130 5.43 3.27 25.07
C ARG A 130 6.61 2.33 24.83
N THR A 131 6.72 1.78 23.62
CA THR A 131 7.81 0.89 23.23
C THR A 131 8.61 1.51 22.09
N GLU A 132 9.90 1.24 22.03
CA GLU A 132 10.80 1.69 20.96
C GLU A 132 10.23 1.33 19.57
N ARG A 133 9.70 0.11 19.44
CA ARG A 133 9.08 -0.37 18.20
C ARG A 133 7.83 0.43 17.82
N ALA A 134 6.99 0.81 18.78
CA ALA A 134 5.82 1.64 18.53
C ALA A 134 6.23 3.07 18.13
N GLU A 135 7.32 3.59 18.70
CA GLU A 135 7.89 4.89 18.36
C GLU A 135 8.43 4.92 16.93
N LEU A 136 9.12 3.86 16.50
CA LEU A 136 9.56 3.71 15.11
C LEU A 136 8.38 3.77 14.13
N PHE A 137 7.27 3.09 14.42
CA PHE A 137 6.10 3.12 13.56
C PHE A 137 5.37 4.47 13.57
N ARG A 138 5.36 5.18 14.71
CA ARG A 138 4.88 6.56 14.79
C ARG A 138 5.72 7.48 13.90
N VAL A 139 7.04 7.40 14.02
CA VAL A 139 7.98 8.19 13.21
C VAL A 139 7.83 7.88 11.72
N TYR A 140 7.66 6.60 11.37
CA TYR A 140 7.44 6.17 9.99
C TYR A 140 6.15 6.77 9.40
N LEU A 141 5.01 6.62 10.08
CA LEU A 141 3.74 7.19 9.63
C LEU A 141 3.78 8.72 9.55
N ARG A 142 4.37 9.38 10.54
CA ARG A 142 4.59 10.84 10.53
C ARG A 142 5.41 11.28 9.32
N THR A 143 6.50 10.57 9.02
CA THR A 143 7.38 10.90 7.89
C THR A 143 6.66 10.80 6.55
N ILE A 144 5.85 9.76 6.36
CA ILE A 144 5.03 9.60 5.15
C ILE A 144 3.99 10.72 5.06
N ALA A 145 3.33 11.07 6.17
CA ALA A 145 2.36 12.15 6.19
C ALA A 145 2.99 13.51 5.83
N VAL A 146 4.18 13.81 6.37
CA VAL A 146 4.95 15.02 6.01
C VAL A 146 5.29 15.04 4.53
N ALA A 147 5.76 13.93 3.98
CA ALA A 147 6.05 13.82 2.55
C ALA A 147 4.80 14.08 1.70
N ARG A 148 3.65 13.50 2.05
CA ARG A 148 2.38 13.73 1.34
C ARG A 148 1.86 15.16 1.46
N LEU A 149 2.05 15.80 2.62
CA LEU A 149 1.73 17.23 2.77
C LEU A 149 2.57 18.09 1.81
N ALA A 150 3.85 17.77 1.63
CA ALA A 150 4.71 18.47 0.68
C ALA A 150 4.25 18.26 -0.78
N GLU A 151 3.89 17.03 -1.17
CA GLU A 151 3.32 16.72 -2.49
C GLU A 151 1.99 17.47 -2.76
N LEU A 152 1.19 17.70 -1.71
CA LEU A 152 -0.03 18.51 -1.76
C LEU A 152 0.24 20.04 -1.76
N GLY A 153 1.50 20.46 -1.86
CA GLY A 153 1.90 21.87 -1.88
C GLY A 153 1.72 22.59 -0.54
N ARG A 154 1.65 21.86 0.59
CA ARG A 154 1.57 22.51 1.91
C ARG A 154 2.93 23.10 2.29
N PRO A 155 2.96 24.33 2.82
CA PRO A 155 4.20 24.97 3.22
C PRO A 155 4.90 24.18 4.32
N ALA A 156 6.22 24.08 4.22
CA ALA A 156 7.07 23.54 5.27
C ALA A 156 7.10 24.48 6.49
N GLY A 157 7.76 24.06 7.58
CA GLY A 157 7.97 24.90 8.77
C GLY A 157 6.82 24.88 9.79
N TYR A 158 6.03 23.81 9.83
CA TYR A 158 5.09 23.55 10.92
C TYR A 158 5.76 22.77 12.06
N ASP A 159 5.45 23.12 13.29
CA ASP A 159 6.06 22.55 14.51
C ASP A 159 5.41 21.22 14.90
N ALA A 160 4.17 21.00 14.50
CA ALA A 160 3.42 19.79 14.77
C ALA A 160 2.41 19.46 13.67
N LEU A 161 2.05 18.18 13.59
CA LEU A 161 0.95 17.70 12.76
C LEU A 161 -0.01 16.84 13.58
N GLN A 162 -1.25 16.77 13.11
CA GLN A 162 -2.27 15.86 13.63
C GLN A 162 -2.89 15.10 12.48
N LEU A 163 -3.11 13.80 12.68
CA LEU A 163 -3.79 12.94 11.72
C LEU A 163 -5.20 12.60 12.19
N ARG A 164 -6.12 12.54 11.23
CA ARG A 164 -7.46 11.98 11.39
C ARG A 164 -7.57 10.78 10.47
N VAL A 165 -7.93 9.63 11.02
CA VAL A 165 -8.18 8.43 10.24
C VAL A 165 -9.67 8.11 10.27
N THR A 166 -10.30 8.16 9.10
CA THR A 166 -11.70 7.77 8.93
C THR A 166 -11.74 6.36 8.34
N THR A 167 -12.26 5.41 9.10
CA THR A 167 -12.56 4.05 8.65
C THR A 167 -13.87 4.07 7.89
N LEU A 168 -13.80 3.74 6.61
CA LEU A 168 -14.93 3.68 5.69
C LEU A 168 -15.26 2.21 5.41
N PRO A 169 -16.37 1.68 5.93
CA PRO A 169 -16.76 0.31 5.65
C PRO A 169 -17.11 0.14 4.17
N ILE A 170 -16.70 -0.99 3.61
CA ILE A 170 -17.06 -1.42 2.26
C ILE A 170 -18.44 -2.07 2.36
N ALA A 171 -19.38 -1.58 1.54
CA ALA A 171 -20.72 -2.11 1.53
C ALA A 171 -20.69 -3.61 1.15
N PRO A 172 -21.45 -4.46 1.86
CA PRO A 172 -21.59 -5.84 1.47
C PRO A 172 -22.27 -5.94 0.09
N PRO A 173 -22.01 -7.00 -0.69
CA PRO A 173 -22.76 -7.26 -1.91
C PRO A 173 -24.27 -7.32 -1.59
N ALA A 174 -25.08 -6.86 -2.54
CA ALA A 174 -26.51 -6.57 -2.35
C ALA A 174 -27.23 -7.67 -1.54
N GLY A 175 -27.80 -7.29 -0.39
CA GLY A 175 -28.63 -8.16 0.45
C GLY A 175 -27.94 -8.83 1.64
N ARG A 176 -26.63 -8.66 1.87
CA ARG A 176 -25.95 -9.23 3.06
C ARG A 176 -25.72 -8.21 4.18
N GLY A 177 -26.74 -7.99 5.00
CA GLY A 177 -26.61 -7.32 6.31
C GLY A 177 -26.50 -5.79 6.27
N PRO A 178 -26.58 -5.13 7.45
CA PRO A 178 -26.58 -3.68 7.54
C PRO A 178 -25.20 -3.08 7.23
N ALA A 179 -25.19 -1.93 6.55
CA ALA A 179 -23.99 -1.13 6.39
C ALA A 179 -23.48 -0.69 7.77
N ARG A 180 -22.17 -0.85 8.02
CA ARG A 180 -21.55 -0.30 9.23
C ARG A 180 -21.42 1.22 9.08
N PRO A 181 -21.50 1.99 10.17
CA PRO A 181 -21.20 3.42 10.11
C PRO A 181 -19.70 3.64 9.96
N ALA A 182 -19.32 4.73 9.29
CA ALA A 182 -17.94 5.18 9.29
C ALA A 182 -17.54 5.65 10.70
N SER A 183 -16.28 5.42 11.07
CA SER A 183 -15.73 5.87 12.35
C SER A 183 -14.47 6.71 12.14
N ALA A 184 -14.31 7.78 12.92
CA ALA A 184 -13.16 8.66 12.83
C ALA A 184 -12.34 8.59 14.12
N LEU A 185 -11.03 8.36 13.98
CA LEU A 185 -10.05 8.43 15.05
C LEU A 185 -9.15 9.64 14.84
N LEU A 186 -9.02 10.46 15.89
CA LEU A 186 -8.04 11.55 15.94
C LEU A 186 -6.81 11.07 16.70
N LEU A 187 -5.65 11.11 16.04
CA LEU A 187 -4.38 10.83 16.69
C LEU A 187 -3.91 12.05 17.50
N PRO A 188 -3.06 11.86 18.52
CA PRO A 188 -2.49 12.98 19.24
C PRO A 188 -1.60 13.84 18.32
N TRP A 189 -1.36 15.09 18.74
CA TRP A 189 -0.42 15.97 18.04
C TRP A 189 0.99 15.40 18.12
N TRP A 190 1.67 15.33 16.98
CA TRP A 190 3.05 14.89 16.88
C TRP A 190 3.94 16.04 16.47
N LYS A 191 5.00 16.26 17.25
CA LYS A 191 6.05 17.21 16.87
C LYS A 191 6.71 16.76 15.57
N VAL A 192 6.95 17.71 14.70
CA VAL A 192 7.67 17.51 13.44
C VAL A 192 9.05 18.12 13.65
N PRO A 193 10.13 17.33 13.58
CA PRO A 193 11.47 17.87 13.71
C PRO A 193 11.72 18.85 12.56
N VAL A 194 12.27 20.01 12.87
CA VAL A 194 12.84 20.90 11.85
C VAL A 194 13.97 20.13 11.19
N ARG A 195 13.92 19.99 9.86
CA ARG A 195 15.02 19.44 9.06
C ARG A 195 15.94 20.55 8.61
#